data_AF-A0A933CTA4-F1
#
_entry.id   AF-A0A933CTA4-F1
#
_cell.length_a   1.000
_cell.length_b   1.000
_cell.length_c   1.000
_cell.angle_alpha   90.00
_cell.angle_beta   90.00
_cell.angle_gamma   90.00
#
_symmetry.space_group_name_H-M   'P 1'
#
loop_
_entity.id
_entity.type
_entity.pdbx_description
1 polymer ?
#
loop_
_entity_poly.entity_id
_entity_poly.type
_entity_poly.pdbx_seq_one_letter_code
_entity_poly.pdbx_strand_id
1 'polypeptide(L)' 'MKKANQWRMSSIFFSCLFLGMISVASAVEVGEKAPDFELTSTKNGKIKLSGFQGKKNVVIQFYVLDFTPT' A
#
# COMPACT_ATOMS: atom_id res chain seq x y z
N MET A 1 48.83 -0.57 18.71
CA MET A 1 47.53 -1.08 19.21
C MET A 1 46.41 -0.16 18.73
N LYS A 2 45.83 -0.37 17.52
CA LYS A 2 44.75 0.48 16.94
C LYS A 2 43.85 -0.28 15.95
N LYS A 3 43.35 -1.48 16.30
CA LYS A 3 42.55 -2.31 15.35
C LYS A 3 41.23 -2.87 15.90
N ALA A 4 40.93 -2.70 17.19
CA ALA A 4 39.78 -3.34 17.84
C ALA A 4 38.45 -2.54 17.75
N ASN A 5 38.51 -1.29 17.29
CA ASN A 5 37.42 -0.32 17.48
C ASN A 5 36.70 0.00 16.15
N GLN A 6 37.31 -0.36 15.01
CA GLN A 6 36.82 -0.02 13.67
C GLN A 6 35.64 -0.89 13.21
N TRP A 7 35.45 -2.08 13.80
CA TRP A 7 34.34 -2.99 13.45
C TRP A 7 33.04 -2.70 14.22
N ARG A 8 33.13 -2.00 15.37
CA ARG A 8 31.93 -1.57 16.14
C ARG A 8 31.20 -0.41 15.48
N MET A 9 31.91 0.42 14.72
CA MET A 9 31.33 1.55 13.99
C MET A 9 30.67 1.15 12.68
N SER A 10 31.16 0.12 11.98
CA SER A 10 30.52 -0.35 10.74
C SER A 10 29.18 -1.07 10.95
N SER A 11 28.95 -1.72 12.10
CA SER A 11 27.66 -2.39 12.39
C SER A 11 26.51 -1.41 12.69
N ILE A 12 26.81 -0.25 13.27
CA ILE A 12 25.79 0.76 13.60
C ILE A 12 25.33 1.53 12.34
N PHE A 13 26.24 1.73 11.39
CA PHE A 13 25.91 2.30 10.07
C PHE A 13 25.03 1.36 9.22
N PHE A 14 25.20 0.04 9.35
CA PHE A 14 24.36 -0.94 8.63
C PHE A 14 22.98 -1.13 9.27
N SER A 15 22.87 -0.89 10.59
CA SER A 15 21.61 -1.03 11.34
C SER A 15 20.64 0.14 11.14
N CYS A 16 21.12 1.36 10.83
CA CYS A 16 20.25 2.53 10.67
C CYS A 16 19.58 2.60 9.29
N LEU A 17 20.17 1.95 8.28
CA LEU A 17 19.63 1.94 6.91
C LEU A 17 18.35 1.08 6.76
N PHE A 18 18.00 0.28 7.77
CA PHE A 18 16.83 -0.60 7.76
C PHE A 18 15.62 -0.08 8.54
N LEU A 19 15.71 1.07 9.22
CA LEU A 19 14.59 1.65 9.99
C LEU A 19 13.71 2.63 9.19
N GLY A 20 14.06 2.93 7.93
CA GLY A 20 13.49 4.04 7.16
C GLY A 20 12.26 3.74 6.28
N MET A 21 11.71 2.51 6.31
CA MET A 21 10.61 2.12 5.41
C MET A 21 9.33 1.75 6.16
N ILE A 22 8.85 2.63 7.05
CA ILE A 22 7.44 2.59 7.46
C ILE A 22 6.71 3.53 6.50
N SER A 23 6.31 3.03 5.33
CA SER A 23 5.43 3.77 4.43
C SER A 23 4.01 3.71 4.99
N VAL A 24 3.54 4.83 5.54
CA VAL A 24 2.13 5.02 5.87
C VAL A 24 1.42 5.38 4.57
N ALA A 25 0.44 4.58 4.15
CA ALA A 25 -0.33 4.88 2.94
C ALA A 25 -1.11 6.18 3.11
N SER A 26 -0.83 7.18 2.27
CA SER A 26 -1.59 8.42 2.17
C SER A 26 -2.98 8.16 1.59
N ALA A 27 -3.97 8.96 1.98
CA ALA A 27 -5.24 9.02 1.26
C ALA A 27 -4.99 9.53 -0.18
N VAL A 28 -5.78 9.03 -1.13
CA VAL A 28 -5.71 9.44 -2.54
C VAL A 28 -6.34 10.82 -2.71
N GLU A 29 -5.70 11.69 -3.51
CA GLU A 29 -6.18 13.04 -3.80
C GLU A 29 -6.77 13.20 -5.22
N VAL A 30 -7.47 14.32 -5.46
CA VAL A 30 -8.04 14.62 -6.77
C VAL A 30 -6.91 14.85 -7.78
N GLY A 31 -7.01 14.18 -8.94
CA GLY A 31 -6.01 14.24 -10.00
C GLY A 31 -4.95 13.14 -9.90
N GLU A 32 -4.85 12.46 -8.76
CA GLU A 32 -3.98 11.29 -8.64
C GLU A 32 -4.58 10.08 -9.36
N LYS A 33 -3.69 9.20 -9.83
CA LYS A 33 -4.11 7.93 -10.42
C LYS A 33 -4.64 7.02 -9.31
N ALA A 34 -5.89 6.58 -9.46
CA ALA A 34 -6.48 5.61 -8.55
C ALA A 34 -5.63 4.31 -8.48
N PRO A 35 -5.29 3.83 -7.26
CA PRO A 35 -4.58 2.56 -7.07
C PRO A 35 -5.35 1.38 -7.66
N ASP A 36 -4.64 0.50 -8.38
CA ASP A 36 -5.27 -0.70 -8.92
C ASP A 36 -5.53 -1.73 -7.81
N PHE A 37 -6.62 -2.47 -7.94
CA PHE A 37 -6.97 -3.57 -7.05
C PHE A 37 -7.62 -4.70 -7.84
N GLU A 38 -7.58 -5.90 -7.29
CA GLU A 38 -8.29 -7.05 -7.81
C GLU A 38 -9.01 -7.76 -6.67
N LEU A 39 -10.35 -7.83 -6.76
CA LEU A 39 -11.21 -8.38 -5.72
C LEU A 39 -12.15 -9.44 -6.27
N THR A 40 -12.60 -10.35 -5.42
CA THR A 40 -13.63 -11.34 -5.77
C THR A 40 -14.98 -10.64 -5.94
N SER A 41 -15.70 -11.00 -7.00
CA SER A 41 -17.04 -10.48 -7.30
C SER A 41 -18.14 -11.31 -6.63
N THR A 42 -19.24 -10.66 -6.24
CA THR A 42 -20.47 -11.34 -5.81
C THR A 42 -21.19 -12.07 -6.95
N LYS A 43 -20.91 -11.72 -8.22
CA LYS A 43 -21.50 -12.34 -9.42
C LYS A 43 -20.62 -13.43 -10.05
N ASN A 44 -19.70 -13.99 -9.26
CA ASN A 44 -18.58 -14.84 -9.68
C ASN A 44 -17.46 -14.10 -10.43
N GLY A 45 -16.27 -14.69 -10.39
CA GLY A 45 -15.06 -14.15 -11.02
C GLY A 45 -14.36 -13.08 -10.19
N LYS A 46 -13.39 -12.42 -10.81
CA LYS A 46 -12.61 -11.32 -10.22
C LYS A 46 -12.88 -10.01 -10.94
N ILE A 47 -12.86 -8.91 -10.20
CA ILE A 47 -13.00 -7.55 -10.69
C ILE A 47 -11.68 -6.85 -10.47
N LYS A 48 -11.14 -6.24 -11.53
CA LYS A 48 -9.91 -5.44 -11.49
C LYS A 48 -10.21 -4.00 -11.91
N LEU A 49 -9.77 -3.01 -11.14
CA LEU A 49 -10.08 -1.61 -11.42
C LEU A 49 -9.54 -1.18 -12.80
N SER A 50 -8.32 -1.57 -13.14
CA SER A 50 -7.73 -1.31 -14.45
C SER A 50 -8.52 -1.88 -15.63
N GLY A 51 -9.36 -2.90 -15.40
CA GLY A 51 -10.26 -3.45 -16.42
C GLY A 51 -11.32 -2.47 -16.94
N PHE A 52 -11.60 -1.38 -16.21
CA PHE A 52 -12.58 -0.35 -16.57
C PHE A 52 -11.95 0.93 -17.17
N GLN A 53 -10.62 1.08 -17.11
CA GLN A 53 -9.95 2.27 -17.64
C GLN A 53 -10.30 2.50 -19.12
N GLY A 54 -10.65 3.74 -19.46
CA GLY A 54 -11.04 4.15 -20.82
C GLY A 54 -12.41 3.64 -21.30
N LYS A 55 -13.15 2.86 -20.50
CA LYS A 55 -14.45 2.29 -20.89
C LYS A 55 -15.63 3.02 -20.25
N LYS A 56 -15.48 3.46 -19.00
CA LYS A 56 -16.52 4.17 -18.24
C LYS A 56 -15.92 4.82 -16.99
N ASN A 57 -16.65 5.78 -16.44
CA ASN A 57 -16.37 6.32 -15.11
C ASN A 57 -16.74 5.28 -14.04
N VAL A 58 -16.00 5.27 -12.93
CA VAL A 58 -16.16 4.32 -11.83
C VAL A 58 -16.26 5.09 -10.51
N VAL A 59 -17.27 4.76 -9.71
CA VAL A 59 -17.39 5.23 -8.32
C VAL A 59 -17.02 4.06 -7.41
N ILE A 60 -16.11 4.30 -6.45
CA ILE A 60 -15.67 3.30 -5.48
C ILE A 60 -16.27 3.67 -4.13
N GLN A 61 -16.96 2.72 -3.50
CA GLN A 61 -17.55 2.89 -2.18
C GLN A 61 -16.94 1.89 -1.21
N PHE A 62 -16.42 2.38 -0.09
CA PHE A 62 -16.00 1.57 1.04
C PHE A 62 -17.07 1.67 2.13
N TYR A 63 -17.53 0.52 2.61
CA TYR A 63 -18.48 0.44 3.73
C TYR A 63 -18.09 -0.75 4.61
N VAL A 64 -18.54 -0.73 5.87
CA VAL A 64 -17.96 -1.59 6.91
C VAL A 64 -18.58 -3.00 6.92
N LEU A 65 -19.91 -3.08 6.98
CA LEU A 65 -20.64 -4.33 7.11
C LEU A 65 -21.96 -4.28 6.34
N ASP A 66 -22.29 -5.40 5.71
CA ASP A 66 -23.64 -5.66 5.19
C ASP A 66 -24.61 -6.01 6.33
N PHE A 67 -25.90 -5.73 6.14
CA PHE A 67 -27.00 -6.17 7.01
C PHE A 67 -26.91 -5.71 8.48
N THR A 68 -26.49 -4.48 8.73
CA THR A 68 -26.49 -3.89 10.07
C THR A 68 -27.92 -3.46 10.49
N PRO A 69 -28.32 -3.65 11.78
CA PRO A 69 -29.62 -3.19 12.28
C PRO A 69 -29.76 -1.66 12.19
N THR A 70 -30.97 -1.19 11.87
CA THR A 70 -31.33 0.25 11.85
C THR A 70 -31.81 0.75 13.19
#